data_AF-A0AA36C918-F1
#
_entry.id   AF-A0AA36C918-F1
#
_cell.length_a   1.000
_cell.length_b   1.000
_cell.length_c   1.000
_cell.angle_alpha   90.00
_cell.angle_beta   90.00
_cell.angle_gamma   90.00
#
_symmetry.space_group_name_H-M   'P 1'
#
loop_
_entity.id
_entity.type
_entity.pdbx_description
1 polymer ?
#
loop_
_entity_poly.entity_id
_entity_poly.type
_entity_poly.pdbx_seq_one_letter_code
_entity_poly.pdbx_strand_id
1 'polypeptide(L)'
;MLRYIFAVSALAVIAVYAQNTPSPCMMCDFIVNQARHHFHNNITDKAALLKELQQDCNSLRRFYGDQAVKNCQAGVQANIDKIYTDLTTGKDAWQTCADVGECMGTEPTHPSHMPSHMPEQEQPVRGERYF
;
A
#
# COMPACT_ATOMS: atom_id res chain seq x y z
N MET A 1 -24.47 38.39 -34.91
CA MET A 1 -24.07 37.80 -33.63
C MET A 1 -24.08 36.27 -33.68
N LEU A 2 -23.50 35.67 -34.74
CA LEU A 2 -23.54 34.22 -34.99
C LEU A 2 -22.12 33.67 -35.22
N ARG A 3 -21.13 34.29 -34.56
CA ARG A 3 -19.69 33.94 -34.67
C ARG A 3 -19.08 33.51 -33.33
N TYR A 4 -19.80 33.67 -32.21
CA TYR A 4 -19.33 33.31 -30.87
C TYR A 4 -19.84 31.94 -30.39
N ILE A 5 -20.67 31.26 -31.18
CA ILE A 5 -21.25 29.96 -30.79
C ILE A 5 -20.23 28.81 -30.95
N PHE A 6 -19.22 28.97 -31.81
CA PHE A 6 -18.18 27.96 -32.02
C PHE A 6 -17.02 28.00 -31.01
N ALA A 7 -17.03 28.93 -30.05
CA ALA A 7 -15.87 29.21 -29.20
C ALA A 7 -15.95 28.65 -27.75
N VAL A 8 -17.00 27.89 -27.38
CA VAL A 8 -17.25 27.58 -25.95
C VAL A 8 -17.46 26.08 -25.64
N SER A 9 -17.13 25.16 -26.55
CA SER A 9 -17.28 23.71 -26.27
C SER A 9 -15.95 22.97 -26.29
N ALA A 10 -14.96 23.48 -25.55
CA ALA A 10 -13.84 22.69 -25.05
C ALA A 10 -13.91 22.70 -23.51
N LEU A 11 -15.00 22.16 -22.96
CA LEU A 11 -15.07 21.85 -21.53
C LEU A 11 -14.03 20.78 -21.25
N ALA A 12 -12.93 21.19 -20.63
CA ALA A 12 -11.91 20.31 -20.11
C ALA A 12 -12.57 19.30 -19.16
N VAL A 13 -12.65 18.04 -19.59
CA VAL A 13 -12.99 16.93 -18.70
C VAL A 13 -11.75 16.69 -17.85
N ILE A 14 -11.64 17.41 -16.72
CA ILE A 14 -10.62 17.11 -15.72
C ILE A 14 -11.12 15.87 -14.98
N ALA A 15 -10.80 14.69 -15.52
CA ALA A 15 -11.00 13.44 -14.82
C ALA A 15 -10.04 13.43 -13.62
N VAL A 16 -10.55 13.80 -12.44
CA VAL A 16 -9.87 13.57 -11.17
C VAL A 16 -9.96 12.05 -10.92
N TYR A 17 -8.99 11.31 -11.44
CA TYR A 17 -8.80 9.93 -11.04
C TYR A 17 -8.36 9.96 -9.58
N ALA A 18 -9.26 9.63 -8.65
CA ALA A 18 -8.89 9.24 -7.31
C ALA A 18 -8.03 7.97 -7.44
N GLN A 19 -6.71 8.15 -7.50
CA GLN A 19 -5.79 7.02 -7.54
C GLN A 19 -5.87 6.37 -6.17
N ASN A 20 -6.36 5.13 -6.12
CA ASN A 20 -6.25 4.28 -4.95
C ASN A 20 -4.76 3.94 -4.80
N THR A 21 -3.95 4.86 -4.30
CA THR A 21 -2.55 4.59 -3.98
C THR A 21 -2.45 4.53 -2.45
N PRO A 22 -1.85 3.47 -1.89
CA PRO A 22 -1.65 3.39 -0.45
C PRO A 22 -0.84 4.59 0.02
N SER A 23 -1.20 5.15 1.17
CA SER A 23 -0.37 6.16 1.82
C SER A 23 0.96 5.54 2.25
N PRO A 24 2.02 6.36 2.41
CA PRO A 24 3.31 5.84 2.85
C PRO A 24 3.23 5.11 4.20
N CYS A 25 2.46 5.65 5.15
CA CYS A 25 2.18 4.99 6.42
C CYS A 25 1.49 3.62 6.27
N MET A 26 0.45 3.52 5.43
CA MET A 26 -0.22 2.22 5.16
C MET A 26 0.75 1.22 4.52
N MET A 27 1.62 1.68 3.62
CA MET A 27 2.62 0.83 2.97
C MET A 27 3.66 0.33 3.97
N CYS A 28 4.14 1.21 4.85
CA CYS A 28 5.09 0.82 5.90
C CYS A 28 4.45 -0.19 6.86
N ASP A 29 3.22 0.08 7.32
CA ASP A 29 2.51 -0.82 8.23
C ASP A 29 2.33 -2.21 7.61
N PHE A 30 1.96 -2.29 6.32
CA PHE A 30 1.93 -3.54 5.57
C PHE A 30 3.29 -4.26 5.61
N ILE A 31 4.37 -3.56 5.26
CA ILE A 31 5.72 -4.14 5.20
C ILE A 31 6.13 -4.68 6.58
N VAL A 32 5.97 -3.90 7.64
CA VAL A 32 6.44 -4.29 8.98
C VAL A 32 5.61 -5.45 9.51
N ASN A 33 4.30 -5.47 9.29
CA ASN A 33 3.47 -6.58 9.74
C ASN A 33 3.76 -7.88 8.97
N GLN A 34 4.03 -7.82 7.67
CA GLN A 34 4.54 -8.98 6.94
C GLN A 34 5.91 -9.43 7.47
N ALA A 35 6.79 -8.48 7.81
CA ALA A 35 8.10 -8.80 8.36
C ALA A 35 7.97 -9.53 9.70
N ARG A 36 7.07 -9.07 10.58
CA ARG A 36 6.75 -9.73 11.85
C ARG A 36 6.19 -11.13 11.64
N HIS A 37 5.27 -11.29 10.70
CA HIS A 37 4.71 -12.59 10.35
C HIS A 37 5.81 -13.58 9.94
N HIS A 38 6.70 -13.20 9.03
CA HIS A 38 7.83 -14.03 8.60
C HIS A 38 8.80 -14.33 9.74
N PHE A 39 9.11 -13.32 10.56
CA PHE A 39 10.00 -13.47 11.71
C PHE A 39 9.46 -14.45 12.75
N HIS A 40 8.15 -14.40 13.05
CA HIS A 40 7.47 -15.37 13.91
C HIS A 40 7.40 -16.77 13.31
N ASN A 41 7.49 -16.89 11.98
CA ASN A 41 7.55 -18.16 11.26
C ASN A 41 8.99 -18.64 10.99
N ASN A 42 9.96 -18.22 11.84
CA ASN A 42 11.36 -18.64 11.83
C ASN A 42 12.22 -18.12 10.67
N ILE A 43 11.77 -17.09 9.94
CA ILE A 43 12.62 -16.38 8.98
C ILE A 43 13.39 -15.29 9.72
N THR A 44 14.45 -15.70 10.41
CA THR A 44 15.28 -14.84 11.25
C THR A 44 16.54 -14.34 10.55
N ASP A 45 16.88 -14.85 9.37
CA ASP A 45 17.95 -14.28 8.55
C ASP A 45 17.47 -13.03 7.80
N LYS A 46 18.24 -11.94 7.88
CA LYS A 46 17.86 -10.65 7.27
C LYS A 46 17.76 -10.73 5.74
N ALA A 47 18.63 -11.49 5.08
CA ALA A 47 18.60 -11.61 3.62
C ALA A 47 17.43 -12.45 3.15
N ALA A 48 17.09 -13.52 3.88
CA ALA A 48 15.89 -14.30 3.68
C ALA A 48 14.63 -13.45 3.89
N LEU A 49 14.57 -12.68 4.98
CA LEU A 49 13.46 -11.77 5.26
C LEU A 49 13.26 -10.73 4.15
N LEU A 50 14.35 -10.12 3.67
CA LEU A 50 14.30 -9.19 2.54
C LEU A 50 13.65 -9.82 1.31
N LYS A 51 14.04 -11.05 0.98
CA LYS A 51 13.51 -11.78 -0.18
C LYS A 51 12.00 -12.03 -0.03
N GLU A 52 11.55 -12.48 1.13
CA GLU A 52 10.12 -12.73 1.39
C GLU A 52 9.30 -11.43 1.31
N LEU A 53 9.80 -10.34 1.89
CA LEU A 53 9.13 -9.04 1.79
C LEU A 53 9.03 -8.52 0.35
N GLN A 54 10.08 -8.71 -0.46
CA GLN A 54 10.03 -8.39 -1.89
C GLN A 54 8.99 -9.23 -2.63
N GLN A 55 8.78 -10.47 -2.21
CA GLN A 55 7.75 -11.35 -2.76
C GLN A 55 6.35 -10.89 -2.35
N ASP A 56 6.14 -10.56 -1.08
CA ASP A 56 4.87 -10.06 -0.55
C ASP A 56 4.41 -8.77 -1.25
N CYS A 57 5.35 -7.88 -1.60
CA CYS A 57 5.03 -6.68 -2.37
C CYS A 57 4.35 -6.96 -3.72
N ASN A 58 4.54 -8.15 -4.32
CA ASN A 58 3.88 -8.49 -5.59
C ASN A 58 2.37 -8.72 -5.44
N SER A 59 1.90 -9.06 -4.23
CA SER A 59 0.46 -9.23 -3.95
C SER A 59 -0.33 -7.94 -4.20
N LEU A 60 0.33 -6.79 -4.05
CA LEU A 60 -0.27 -5.46 -4.21
C LEU A 60 -0.66 -5.15 -5.64
N ARG A 61 -0.04 -5.81 -6.63
CA ARG A 61 -0.26 -5.55 -8.07
C ARG A 61 -1.74 -5.60 -8.43
N ARG A 62 -2.47 -6.58 -7.88
CA ARG A 62 -3.89 -6.82 -8.19
C ARG A 62 -4.79 -5.66 -7.75
N PHE A 63 -4.43 -4.96 -6.68
CA PHE A 63 -5.30 -3.98 -6.02
C PHE A 63 -4.88 -2.54 -6.31
N TYR A 64 -3.57 -2.30 -6.40
CA TYR A 64 -2.98 -0.96 -6.44
C TYR A 64 -2.06 -0.75 -7.66
N GLY A 65 -1.92 -1.76 -8.52
CA GLY A 65 -1.12 -1.70 -9.75
C GLY A 65 0.40 -1.80 -9.53
N ASP A 66 1.15 -1.74 -10.63
CA ASP A 66 2.61 -1.92 -10.61
C ASP A 66 3.35 -0.83 -9.85
N GLN A 67 2.81 0.39 -9.79
CA GLN A 67 3.44 1.47 -9.07
C GLN A 67 3.47 1.19 -7.56
N ALA A 68 2.41 0.59 -7.01
CA ALA A 68 2.38 0.20 -5.61
C ALA A 68 3.39 -0.92 -5.30
N VAL A 69 3.56 -1.88 -6.22
CA VAL A 69 4.59 -2.92 -6.09
C VAL A 69 5.99 -2.30 -6.03
N LYS A 70 6.30 -1.37 -6.95
CA LYS A 70 7.59 -0.67 -6.98
C LYS A 70 7.82 0.14 -5.72
N ASN A 71 6.82 0.87 -5.25
CA ASN A 71 6.91 1.66 -4.02
C ASN A 71 7.12 0.76 -2.80
N CYS A 72 6.41 -0.37 -2.72
CA CYS A 72 6.60 -1.36 -1.66
C CYS A 72 8.02 -1.92 -1.66
N GLN A 73 8.50 -2.39 -2.82
CA GLN A 73 9.85 -2.96 -2.95
C GLN A 73 10.94 -1.93 -2.62
N ALA A 74 10.77 -0.69 -3.04
CA ALA A 74 11.67 0.40 -2.69
C ALA A 74 11.65 0.69 -1.18
N GLY A 75 10.46 0.71 -0.57
CA GLY A 75 10.29 0.89 0.88
C GLY A 75 10.94 -0.23 1.69
N VAL A 76 10.77 -1.49 1.27
CA VAL A 76 11.47 -2.64 1.85
C VAL A 76 12.99 -2.45 1.75
N GLN A 77 13.50 -2.16 0.54
CA GLN A 77 14.94 -2.04 0.31
C GLN A 77 15.58 -0.89 1.09
N ALA A 78 14.87 0.23 1.24
CA ALA A 78 15.35 1.40 1.95
C ALA A 78 15.36 1.20 3.47
N ASN A 79 14.42 0.41 4.01
CA ASN A 79 14.18 0.33 5.45
C ASN A 79 14.51 -1.03 6.08
N ILE A 80 14.97 -2.03 5.31
CA ILE A 80 15.19 -3.41 5.80
C ILE A 80 16.09 -3.49 7.03
N ASP A 81 17.13 -2.66 7.12
CA ASP A 81 18.03 -2.64 8.28
C ASP A 81 17.28 -2.20 9.54
N LYS A 82 16.50 -1.11 9.45
CA LYS A 82 15.73 -0.60 10.58
C LYS A 82 14.62 -1.56 10.97
N ILE A 83 13.87 -2.08 10.00
CA ILE A 83 12.81 -3.08 10.22
C ILE A 83 13.39 -4.30 10.95
N TYR A 84 14.49 -4.85 10.47
CA TYR A 84 15.12 -6.02 11.08
C TYR A 84 15.59 -5.73 12.51
N THR A 85 16.24 -4.59 12.75
CA THR A 85 16.62 -4.18 14.12
C THR A 85 15.40 -4.06 15.02
N ASP A 86 14.36 -3.36 14.58
CA ASP A 86 13.16 -3.11 15.38
C ASP A 86 12.41 -4.42 15.72
N LEU A 87 12.34 -5.37 14.78
CA LEU A 87 11.84 -6.73 15.01
C LEU A 87 12.58 -7.43 16.16
N THR A 88 13.91 -7.40 16.15
CA THR A 88 14.71 -8.06 17.21
C THR A 88 14.58 -7.41 18.58
N THR A 89 14.15 -6.14 18.62
CA THR A 89 13.88 -5.41 19.86
C THR A 89 12.41 -5.46 20.30
N GLY A 90 11.54 -6.12 19.52
CA GLY A 90 10.13 -6.30 19.85
C GLY A 90 9.25 -5.08 19.63
N LYS A 91 9.68 -4.09 18.84
CA LYS A 91 8.83 -2.95 18.48
C LYS A 91 7.67 -3.38 17.58
N ASP A 92 6.56 -2.65 17.67
CA ASP A 92 5.42 -2.84 16.79
C ASP A 92 5.57 -2.09 15.45
N ALA A 93 4.60 -2.31 14.55
CA ALA A 93 4.61 -1.72 13.22
C ALA A 93 4.48 -0.20 13.24
N TRP A 94 3.62 0.36 14.09
CA TRP A 94 3.43 1.81 14.17
C TRP A 94 4.71 2.51 14.65
N GLN A 95 5.32 2.01 15.72
CA GLN A 95 6.58 2.52 16.25
C GLN A 95 7.69 2.48 15.19
N THR A 96 7.84 1.34 14.52
CA THR A 96 8.81 1.16 13.43
C THR A 96 8.57 2.16 12.31
N CYS A 97 7.31 2.35 11.90
CA CYS A 97 6.93 3.24 10.81
C CYS A 97 7.02 4.73 11.17
N ALA A 98 6.81 5.09 12.42
CA ALA A 98 7.09 6.43 12.92
C ALA A 98 8.60 6.71 12.94
N ASP A 99 9.39 5.72 13.34
CA ASP A 99 10.85 5.78 13.41
C ASP A 99 11.53 5.96 12.04
N VAL A 100 10.92 5.48 10.95
CA VAL A 100 11.39 5.73 9.57
C VAL A 100 10.72 6.95 8.91
N GLY A 101 9.84 7.65 9.64
CA GLY A 101 9.20 8.89 9.18
C GLY A 101 8.00 8.70 8.24
N GLU A 102 7.52 7.46 8.05
CA GLU A 102 6.40 7.15 7.15
C GLU A 102 5.05 7.41 7.82
N CYS A 103 4.98 7.28 9.15
CA CYS A 103 3.82 7.58 9.96
C CYS A 103 4.09 8.77 10.88
N MET A 104 3.16 9.72 10.94
CA MET A 104 3.24 10.87 11.85
C MET A 104 1.99 10.91 12.74
N GLY A 105 2.17 11.31 14.00
CA GLY A 105 1.09 11.50 14.96
C GLY A 105 0.93 10.35 15.97
N THR A 106 -0.25 10.23 16.54
CA THR A 106 -0.62 9.14 17.46
C THR A 106 -1.08 7.92 16.68
N GLU A 107 -0.79 6.73 17.21
CA GLU A 107 -1.27 5.47 16.65
C GLU A 107 -2.79 5.51 16.42
N PRO A 108 -3.28 5.12 15.23
CA PRO A 108 -4.71 5.02 14.98
C PRO A 108 -5.35 4.01 15.94
N THR A 109 -6.46 4.38 16.58
CA THR A 109 -7.27 3.45 17.38
C THR A 109 -7.92 2.33 16.54
N HIS A 110 -7.82 2.42 15.21
CA HIS A 110 -8.18 1.37 14.27
C HIS A 110 -7.05 1.17 13.25
N PRO A 111 -6.34 0.03 13.28
CA PRO A 111 -5.26 -0.25 12.33
C PRO A 111 -5.79 -0.17 10.91
N SER A 112 -5.24 0.75 10.10
CA SER A 112 -5.50 0.81 8.66
C SER A 112 -4.64 -0.24 7.96
N HIS A 113 -4.94 -1.50 8.22
CA HIS A 113 -4.23 -2.62 7.64
C HIS A 113 -4.61 -2.78 6.17
N MET A 114 -3.61 -2.84 5.28
CA MET A 114 -3.82 -3.40 3.94
C MET A 114 -4.31 -4.85 4.07
N PRO A 115 -5.24 -5.31 3.23
CA PRO A 115 -5.68 -6.70 3.27
C PRO A 115 -4.52 -7.66 2.97
N SER A 116 -4.02 -8.37 3.99
CA SER A 116 -2.97 -9.41 3.81
C SER A 116 -3.53 -10.70 3.18
N HIS A 117 -4.82 -10.98 3.39
CA HIS A 117 -5.61 -11.99 2.68
C HIS A 117 -7.06 -11.50 2.60
N MET A 118 -7.66 -11.50 1.41
CA MET A 118 -9.05 -11.08 1.28
C MET A 118 -9.98 -12.27 1.55
N PRO A 119 -11.01 -12.16 2.42
CA PRO A 119 -12.19 -13.00 2.30
C PRO A 119 -12.88 -12.66 0.97
N GLU A 120 -13.27 -13.68 0.21
CA GLU A 120 -14.05 -13.55 -1.01
C GLU A 120 -15.23 -12.58 -0.78
N GLN A 121 -15.13 -11.34 -1.27
CA GLN A 121 -16.27 -10.44 -1.35
C GLN A 121 -16.85 -10.54 -2.74
N GLU A 122 -18.13 -10.88 -2.76
CA GLU A 122 -19.01 -10.95 -3.92
C GLU A 122 -18.72 -9.82 -4.91
N GLN A 123 -18.39 -10.23 -6.12
CA GLN A 123 -18.29 -9.35 -7.27
C GLN A 123 -19.63 -8.59 -7.43
N PRO A 124 -19.62 -7.26 -7.67
CA PRO A 124 -20.84 -6.60 -8.09
C PRO A 124 -21.25 -7.18 -9.44
N VAL A 125 -22.47 -7.74 -9.49
CA VAL A 125 -23.09 -8.28 -10.70
C VAL A 125 -23.14 -7.17 -11.75
N ARG A 126 -22.20 -7.19 -12.70
CA ARG A 126 -22.26 -6.38 -13.93
C ARG A 126 -23.41 -6.94 -14.77
N GLY A 127 -24.59 -6.33 -14.66
CA GLY A 127 -25.74 -6.85 -15.39
C GLY A 127 -27.05 -6.09 -15.31
N GLU A 128 -27.07 -4.76 -15.21
CA GLU A 128 -28.31 -4.01 -15.51
C GLU A 128 -28.24 -3.47 -16.94
N ARG A 129 -28.72 -4.29 -17.88
CA ARG A 129 -29.19 -3.81 -19.18
C ARG A 129 -30.57 -3.19 -18.97
N TYR A 130 -30.63 -1.86 -18.99
CA TYR A 130 -31.86 -1.15 -19.28
C TYR A 130 -31.99 -0.98 -20.80
N PHE A 131 -32.90 -1.74 -21.40
CA PHE A 131 -33.67 -1.40 -22.60
C PHE A 131 -35.04 -2.03 -22.47
#